data_AF-A0A1M6H724-F1
#
_entry.id   AF-A0A1M6H724-F1
#
_cell.length_a   1.000
_cell.length_b   1.000
_cell.length_c   1.000
_cell.angle_alpha   90.00
_cell.angle_beta   90.00
_cell.angle_gamma   90.00
#
_symmetry.space_group_name_H-M   'P 1'
#
loop_
_entity.id
_entity.type
_entity.pdbx_description
1 polymer ?
#
loop_
_entity_poly.entity_id
_entity_poly.type
_entity_poly.pdbx_seq_one_letter_code
_entity_poly.pdbx_strand_id
1 'polypeptide(L)'
;MNKAAEILQEHISAIWDADDGMPRDYVMGSPLGMALNHIHDSDSEALRWLSYFVARRALPCWESLCEESRPRDVLEIIGESFHRGLNISDEECRPIISPHRDCLYSATQGAADAVMHASCYLKDGNVMDAIYGLSSADLAYDHMLLEDEFRKWLIEVAVPVSFEHREMSYEERGAFRVSQCGVKATMMEPIIVNLSF
;
A
#
# COMPACT_ATOMS: atom_id res chain seq x y z
N MET A 1 -3.47 -22.96 -3.36
CA MET A 1 -3.16 -21.52 -3.41
C MET A 1 -4.50 -20.80 -3.48
N ASN A 2 -4.65 -19.59 -2.93
CA ASN A 2 -5.91 -18.85 -3.05
C ASN A 2 -6.14 -18.49 -4.53
N LYS A 3 -7.37 -18.58 -5.05
CA LYS A 3 -7.66 -18.31 -6.47
C LYS A 3 -7.29 -16.88 -6.89
N ALA A 4 -7.42 -15.90 -6.00
CA ALA A 4 -6.97 -14.54 -6.26
C ALA A 4 -5.44 -14.48 -6.42
N ALA A 5 -4.69 -15.17 -5.55
CA ALA A 5 -3.24 -15.28 -5.68
C ALA A 5 -2.82 -16.01 -6.97
N GLU A 6 -3.57 -17.02 -7.42
CA GLU A 6 -3.36 -17.68 -8.72
C GLU A 6 -3.54 -16.71 -9.89
N ILE A 7 -4.64 -15.94 -9.92
CA ILE A 7 -4.90 -14.95 -10.97
C ILE A 7 -3.77 -13.93 -11.05
N LEU A 8 -3.36 -13.38 -9.90
CA LEU A 8 -2.29 -12.40 -9.82
C LEU A 8 -0.93 -13.00 -10.22
N GLN A 9 -0.64 -14.23 -9.80
CA GLN A 9 0.61 -14.91 -10.13
C GLN A 9 0.73 -15.22 -11.64
N GLU A 10 -0.36 -15.63 -12.28
CA GLU A 10 -0.42 -15.84 -13.74
C GLU A 10 -0.16 -14.56 -14.53
N HIS A 11 -0.48 -13.40 -13.94
CA HIS A 11 -0.39 -12.08 -14.57
C HIS A 11 0.62 -11.15 -13.88
N ILE A 12 1.61 -11.71 -13.18
CA ILE A 12 2.57 -10.93 -12.38
C ILE A 12 3.38 -9.94 -13.23
N SER A 13 3.62 -10.27 -14.51
CA SER A 13 4.34 -9.44 -15.47
C SER A 13 3.42 -8.57 -16.36
N ALA A 14 2.11 -8.60 -16.13
CA ALA A 14 1.15 -7.76 -16.87
C ALA A 14 1.15 -6.32 -16.32
N ILE A 15 0.50 -5.40 -17.03
CA ILE A 15 0.23 -4.04 -16.54
C ILE A 15 -1.00 -4.11 -15.62
N TRP A 16 -0.91 -3.54 -14.41
CA TRP A 16 -1.99 -3.52 -13.41
C TRP A 16 -2.65 -2.14 -13.28
N ASP A 17 -2.55 -1.31 -14.32
CA ASP A 17 -3.08 0.05 -14.34
C ASP A 17 -4.62 0.06 -14.38
N ALA A 18 -5.21 0.74 -13.41
CA ALA A 18 -6.63 1.04 -13.32
C ALA A 18 -6.78 2.44 -12.70
N ASP A 19 -7.56 3.30 -13.37
CA ASP A 19 -7.88 4.65 -12.87
C ASP A 19 -9.39 4.94 -12.90
N ASP A 20 -9.80 5.95 -12.14
CA ASP A 20 -11.19 6.38 -11.98
C ASP A 20 -11.86 6.81 -13.30
N GLY A 21 -11.07 7.18 -14.32
CA GLY A 21 -11.52 7.56 -15.65
C GLY A 21 -11.74 6.36 -16.58
N MET A 22 -11.26 5.17 -16.23
CA MET A 22 -11.42 3.97 -17.05
C MET A 22 -12.84 3.40 -16.98
N PRO A 23 -13.38 2.82 -18.07
CA PRO A 23 -14.67 2.14 -18.05
C PRO A 23 -14.69 0.99 -17.04
N ARG A 24 -15.76 0.90 -16.24
CA ARG A 24 -15.91 -0.14 -15.20
C ARG A 24 -15.69 -1.55 -15.74
N ASP A 25 -16.29 -1.90 -16.88
CA ASP A 25 -16.17 -3.25 -17.45
C ASP A 25 -14.72 -3.60 -17.83
N TYR A 26 -13.94 -2.60 -18.25
CA TYR A 26 -12.52 -2.77 -18.52
C TYR A 26 -11.74 -3.06 -17.24
N VAL A 27 -11.95 -2.24 -16.20
CA VAL A 27 -11.29 -2.41 -14.89
C VAL A 27 -11.65 -3.76 -14.26
N MET A 28 -12.93 -4.13 -14.25
CA MET A 28 -13.41 -5.39 -13.69
C MET A 28 -12.94 -6.62 -14.49
N GLY A 29 -12.71 -6.46 -15.80
CA GLY A 29 -12.17 -7.50 -16.67
C GLY A 29 -10.64 -7.64 -16.62
N SER A 30 -9.93 -6.71 -15.98
CA SER A 30 -8.48 -6.79 -15.79
C SER A 30 -8.09 -7.90 -14.80
N PRO A 31 -6.85 -8.42 -14.83
CA PRO A 31 -6.38 -9.40 -13.84
C PRO A 31 -6.55 -8.91 -12.40
N LEU A 32 -6.28 -7.62 -12.16
CA LEU A 32 -6.43 -6.97 -10.86
C LEU A 32 -7.90 -6.94 -10.42
N GLY A 33 -8.78 -6.48 -11.30
CA GLY A 33 -10.22 -6.43 -11.06
C GLY A 33 -10.82 -7.81 -10.82
N MET A 34 -10.44 -8.82 -11.61
CA MET A 34 -10.87 -10.20 -11.44
C MET A 34 -10.43 -10.76 -10.08
N ALA A 35 -9.17 -10.55 -9.69
CA ALA A 35 -8.63 -11.04 -8.43
C ALA A 35 -9.32 -10.38 -7.23
N LEU A 36 -9.40 -9.06 -7.20
CA LEU A 36 -9.97 -8.34 -6.05
C LEU A 36 -11.48 -8.51 -5.96
N ASN A 37 -12.20 -8.58 -7.08
CA ASN A 37 -13.62 -8.93 -7.06
C ASN A 37 -13.84 -10.34 -6.50
N HIS A 38 -12.97 -11.30 -6.85
CA HIS A 38 -13.05 -12.64 -6.27
C HIS A 38 -12.82 -12.64 -4.75
N ILE A 39 -11.85 -11.86 -4.24
CA ILE A 39 -11.67 -11.69 -2.79
C ILE A 39 -12.92 -11.06 -2.19
N HIS A 40 -13.43 -9.97 -2.76
CA HIS A 40 -14.61 -9.26 -2.25
C HIS A 40 -15.83 -10.17 -2.12
N ASP A 41 -16.13 -10.94 -3.17
CA ASP A 41 -17.31 -11.82 -3.22
C ASP A 41 -17.18 -13.03 -2.28
N SER A 42 -15.96 -13.48 -1.99
CA SER A 42 -15.71 -14.63 -1.12
C SER A 42 -15.52 -14.26 0.35
N ASP A 43 -14.85 -13.14 0.61
CA ASP A 43 -14.46 -12.66 1.92
C ASP A 43 -14.14 -11.15 1.87
N SER A 44 -15.18 -10.32 2.02
CA SER A 44 -15.04 -8.87 1.99
C SER A 44 -14.13 -8.31 3.10
N GLU A 45 -14.02 -9.02 4.24
CA GLU A 45 -13.14 -8.64 5.35
C GLU A 45 -11.67 -8.88 4.98
N ALA A 46 -11.36 -9.96 4.28
CA ALA A 46 -10.03 -10.16 3.71
C ALA A 46 -9.64 -9.02 2.77
N LEU A 47 -10.56 -8.56 1.90
CA LEU A 47 -10.26 -7.42 1.04
C LEU A 47 -10.04 -6.12 1.85
N ARG A 48 -10.73 -5.93 2.98
CA ARG A 48 -10.51 -4.76 3.86
C ARG A 48 -9.09 -4.78 4.43
N TRP A 49 -8.64 -5.92 4.94
CA TRP A 49 -7.26 -6.10 5.40
C TRP A 49 -6.25 -5.86 4.28
N LEU A 50 -6.50 -6.42 3.09
CA LEU A 50 -5.61 -6.27 1.94
C LEU A 50 -5.48 -4.80 1.52
N SER A 51 -6.58 -4.06 1.39
CA SER A 51 -6.56 -2.63 1.07
C SER A 51 -5.75 -1.82 2.07
N TYR A 52 -5.89 -2.10 3.37
CA TYR A 52 -5.10 -1.45 4.41
C TYR A 52 -3.60 -1.80 4.31
N PHE A 53 -3.25 -3.08 4.09
CA PHE A 53 -1.86 -3.48 3.95
C PHE A 53 -1.17 -2.83 2.77
N VAL A 54 -1.86 -2.78 1.64
CA VAL A 54 -1.38 -2.20 0.38
C VAL A 54 -1.15 -0.70 0.53
N ALA A 55 -2.12 0.03 1.08
CA ALA A 55 -1.99 1.45 1.35
C ALA A 55 -0.83 1.74 2.31
N ARG A 56 -0.72 0.97 3.40
CA ARG A 56 0.42 1.08 4.33
C ARG A 56 1.75 0.74 3.67
N ARG A 57 1.76 -0.24 2.76
CA ARG A 57 2.97 -0.62 2.04
C ARG A 57 3.45 0.55 1.19
N ALA A 58 2.56 1.26 0.50
CA ALA A 58 2.89 2.39 -0.36
C ALA A 58 3.34 3.66 0.41
N LEU A 59 2.96 3.82 1.68
CA LEU A 59 3.25 5.00 2.50
C LEU A 59 4.71 5.52 2.43
N PRO A 60 5.76 4.69 2.48
CA PRO A 60 7.14 5.18 2.39
C PRO A 60 7.45 5.94 1.10
N CYS A 61 6.74 5.67 0.00
CA CYS A 61 6.92 6.39 -1.26
C CYS A 61 6.50 7.87 -1.15
N TRP A 62 5.52 8.15 -0.28
CA TRP A 62 5.17 9.51 0.11
C TRP A 62 6.20 10.09 1.08
N GLU A 63 6.49 9.37 2.17
CA GLU A 63 7.24 9.90 3.32
C GLU A 63 8.72 10.17 3.04
N SER A 64 9.29 9.54 2.02
CA SER A 64 10.65 9.86 1.60
C SER A 64 10.75 11.16 0.79
N LEU A 65 9.62 11.70 0.31
CA LEU A 65 9.57 12.79 -0.66
C LEU A 65 8.71 13.98 -0.23
N CYS A 66 7.83 13.82 0.77
CA CYS A 66 6.88 14.83 1.23
C CYS A 66 7.01 15.04 2.75
N GLU A 67 6.70 16.26 3.22
CA GLU A 67 6.72 16.61 4.65
C GLU A 67 5.33 16.48 5.29
N GLU A 68 4.25 16.49 4.50
CA GLU A 68 2.88 16.42 5.00
C GLU A 68 2.54 15.03 5.56
N SER A 69 1.89 15.00 6.73
CA SER A 69 1.51 13.76 7.42
C SER A 69 0.20 13.13 6.93
N ARG A 70 -0.55 13.79 6.04
CA ARG A 70 -1.96 13.44 5.78
C ARG A 70 -2.17 11.96 5.43
N PRO A 71 -1.40 11.32 4.52
CA PRO A 71 -1.55 9.87 4.27
C PRO A 71 -1.32 9.00 5.51
N ARG A 72 -0.32 9.34 6.34
CA ARG A 72 -0.06 8.64 7.60
C ARG A 72 -1.24 8.78 8.55
N ASP A 73 -1.74 10.00 8.74
CA ASP A 73 -2.86 10.27 9.65
C ASP A 73 -4.11 9.47 9.24
N VAL A 74 -4.41 9.38 7.93
CA VAL A 74 -5.52 8.56 7.42
C VAL A 74 -5.28 7.07 7.68
N LEU A 75 -4.06 6.56 7.45
CA LEU A 75 -3.72 5.16 7.72
C LEU A 75 -3.82 4.79 9.21
N GLU A 76 -3.46 5.71 10.11
CA GLU A 76 -3.62 5.52 11.54
C GLU A 76 -5.10 5.38 11.91
N ILE A 77 -5.97 6.23 11.35
CA ILE A 77 -7.43 6.13 11.52
C ILE A 77 -7.96 4.80 10.97
N ILE A 78 -7.49 4.37 9.79
CA ILE A 78 -7.83 3.06 9.24
C ILE A 78 -7.40 1.94 10.20
N GLY A 79 -6.16 1.96 10.72
CA GLY A 79 -5.68 0.97 11.68
C GLY A 79 -6.52 0.95 12.97
N GLU A 80 -6.88 2.12 13.49
CA GLU A 80 -7.78 2.22 14.65
C GLU A 80 -9.18 1.68 14.35
N SER A 81 -9.68 1.78 13.11
CA SER A 81 -10.96 1.20 12.70
C SER A 81 -11.02 -0.32 12.93
N PHE A 82 -9.95 -1.05 12.61
CA PHE A 82 -9.87 -2.50 12.83
C PHE A 82 -9.79 -2.86 14.31
N HIS A 83 -9.11 -2.06 15.13
CA HIS A 83 -8.89 -2.39 16.54
C HIS A 83 -10.00 -1.90 17.48
N ARG A 84 -10.65 -0.78 17.14
CA ARG A 84 -11.61 -0.09 18.01
C ARG A 84 -13.01 0.02 17.39
N GLY A 85 -13.20 -0.41 16.15
CA GLY A 85 -14.46 -0.27 15.44
C GLY A 85 -14.83 1.18 15.14
N LEU A 86 -13.83 2.05 14.93
CA LEU A 86 -14.07 3.42 14.49
C LEU A 86 -14.58 3.43 13.05
N ASN A 87 -15.54 4.32 12.75
CA ASN A 87 -16.03 4.50 11.39
C ASN A 87 -15.10 5.47 10.64
N ILE A 88 -14.81 5.15 9.39
CA ILE A 88 -14.15 6.06 8.44
C ILE A 88 -15.17 7.12 8.00
N SER A 89 -14.77 8.39 7.98
CA SER A 89 -15.62 9.50 7.57
C SER A 89 -15.31 9.96 6.14
N ASP A 90 -16.16 10.83 5.59
CA ASP A 90 -15.91 11.46 4.29
C ASP A 90 -14.61 12.28 4.25
N GLU A 91 -14.09 12.71 5.41
CA GLU A 91 -12.84 13.46 5.49
C GLU A 91 -11.63 12.61 5.08
N GLU A 92 -11.58 11.35 5.50
CA GLU A 92 -10.52 10.40 5.15
C GLU A 92 -10.54 10.05 3.66
N CYS A 93 -11.73 10.08 3.05
CA CYS A 93 -11.95 9.82 1.63
C CYS A 93 -11.63 11.00 0.72
N ARG A 94 -11.20 12.15 1.26
CA ARG A 94 -10.86 13.31 0.42
C ARG A 94 -9.57 13.07 -0.37
N PRO A 95 -9.50 13.55 -1.62
CA PRO A 95 -8.26 13.50 -2.40
C PRO A 95 -7.08 14.09 -1.66
N ILE A 96 -5.99 13.32 -1.62
CA ILE A 96 -4.69 13.78 -1.15
C ILE A 96 -3.85 14.07 -2.39
N ILE A 97 -3.49 15.34 -2.57
CA ILE A 97 -2.80 15.79 -3.77
C ILE A 97 -1.31 15.84 -3.49
N SER A 98 -0.51 15.21 -4.35
CA SER A 98 0.94 15.32 -4.29
C SER A 98 1.39 16.79 -4.45
N PRO A 99 2.34 17.26 -3.63
CA PRO A 99 2.93 18.59 -3.79
C PRO A 99 3.86 18.67 -5.01
N HIS A 100 4.30 17.53 -5.55
CA HIS A 100 5.22 17.46 -6.68
C HIS A 100 4.48 17.59 -8.01
N ARG A 101 5.18 18.06 -9.05
CA ARG A 101 4.67 18.13 -10.44
C ARG A 101 5.70 17.67 -11.47
N ASP A 102 6.75 17.01 -11.01
CA ASP A 102 7.86 16.51 -11.80
C ASP A 102 7.83 14.98 -11.85
N CYS A 103 8.97 14.34 -12.10
CA CYS A 103 9.07 12.88 -12.16
C CYS A 103 8.72 12.16 -10.86
N LEU A 104 8.65 12.87 -9.71
CA LEU A 104 8.27 12.32 -8.42
C LEU A 104 6.74 12.27 -8.22
N TYR A 105 5.98 12.90 -9.12
CA TYR A 105 4.52 12.97 -9.00
C TYR A 105 3.88 11.59 -8.95
N SER A 106 4.21 10.67 -9.88
CA SER A 106 3.58 9.34 -9.92
C SER A 106 3.84 8.53 -8.65
N ALA A 107 5.05 8.59 -8.11
CA ALA A 107 5.42 7.88 -6.88
C ALA A 107 4.61 8.37 -5.67
N THR A 108 4.53 9.69 -5.51
CA THR A 108 3.87 10.33 -4.38
C THR A 108 2.35 10.34 -4.52
N GLN A 109 1.82 10.62 -5.70
CA GLN A 109 0.38 10.56 -5.98
C GLN A 109 -0.12 9.12 -5.88
N GLY A 110 0.61 8.13 -6.39
CA GLY A 110 0.23 6.72 -6.25
C GLY A 110 0.10 6.28 -4.79
N ALA A 111 1.02 6.69 -3.92
CA ALA A 111 0.93 6.42 -2.49
C ALA A 111 -0.25 7.14 -1.81
N ALA A 112 -0.50 8.39 -2.19
CA ALA A 112 -1.62 9.18 -1.69
C ALA A 112 -2.98 8.58 -2.11
N ASP A 113 -3.13 8.20 -3.37
CA ASP A 113 -4.33 7.58 -3.93
C ASP A 113 -4.57 6.20 -3.32
N ALA A 114 -3.53 5.40 -3.10
CA ALA A 114 -3.64 4.12 -2.41
C ALA A 114 -4.27 4.25 -1.01
N VAL A 115 -3.87 5.28 -0.25
CA VAL A 115 -4.42 5.58 1.07
C VAL A 115 -5.86 6.09 0.98
N MET A 116 -6.12 7.05 0.09
CA MET A 116 -7.45 7.62 -0.11
C MET A 116 -8.45 6.51 -0.51
N HIS A 117 -8.16 5.73 -1.54
CA HIS A 117 -9.07 4.68 -1.99
C HIS A 117 -9.23 3.54 -0.98
N ALA A 118 -8.19 3.18 -0.22
CA ALA A 118 -8.36 2.25 0.89
C ALA A 118 -9.38 2.77 1.91
N SER A 119 -9.34 4.07 2.24
CA SER A 119 -10.34 4.67 3.12
C SER A 119 -11.76 4.62 2.52
N CYS A 120 -11.91 4.93 1.22
CA CYS A 120 -13.19 4.87 0.50
C CYS A 120 -13.77 3.45 0.50
N TYR A 121 -12.95 2.44 0.21
CA TYR A 121 -13.37 1.05 0.25
C TYR A 121 -13.80 0.62 1.66
N LEU A 122 -13.03 0.97 2.69
CA LEU A 122 -13.38 0.62 4.07
C LEU A 122 -14.66 1.30 4.56
N LYS A 123 -14.98 2.46 4.02
CA LYS A 123 -16.20 3.21 4.33
C LYS A 123 -17.43 2.61 3.63
N ASP A 124 -17.38 2.48 2.31
CA ASP A 124 -18.57 2.23 1.48
C ASP A 124 -18.61 0.81 0.88
N GLY A 125 -17.53 0.02 1.00
CA GLY A 125 -17.44 -1.35 0.48
C GLY A 125 -17.37 -1.45 -1.04
N ASN A 126 -17.15 -0.34 -1.75
CA ASN A 126 -17.09 -0.31 -3.20
C ASN A 126 -15.78 -0.91 -3.72
N VAL A 127 -15.84 -2.12 -4.27
CA VAL A 127 -14.66 -2.87 -4.77
C VAL A 127 -13.80 -2.09 -5.77
N MET A 128 -14.36 -1.13 -6.51
CA MET A 128 -13.60 -0.28 -7.42
C MET A 128 -12.50 0.49 -6.69
N ASP A 129 -12.79 1.02 -5.51
CA ASP A 129 -11.80 1.74 -4.70
C ASP A 129 -10.65 0.81 -4.27
N ALA A 130 -10.94 -0.44 -3.91
CA ALA A 130 -9.87 -1.40 -3.60
C ALA A 130 -8.97 -1.67 -4.83
N ILE A 131 -9.55 -1.71 -6.03
CA ILE A 131 -8.82 -1.92 -7.29
C ILE A 131 -7.94 -0.72 -7.62
N TYR A 132 -8.49 0.49 -7.56
CA TYR A 132 -7.75 1.72 -7.80
C TYR A 132 -6.63 1.88 -6.78
N GLY A 133 -6.91 1.67 -5.49
CA GLY A 133 -5.90 1.78 -4.45
C GLY A 133 -4.72 0.80 -4.62
N LEU A 134 -5.00 -0.43 -5.09
CA LEU A 134 -3.94 -1.40 -5.38
C LEU A 134 -3.14 -1.04 -6.63
N SER A 135 -3.80 -0.55 -7.67
CA SER A 135 -3.14 -0.05 -8.88
C SER A 135 -2.21 1.13 -8.56
N SER A 136 -2.70 2.10 -7.79
CA SER A 136 -1.92 3.27 -7.36
C SER A 136 -0.72 2.89 -6.49
N ALA A 137 -0.84 1.87 -5.63
CA ALA A 137 0.27 1.36 -4.85
C ALA A 137 1.35 0.69 -5.71
N ASP A 138 0.95 -0.07 -6.73
CA ASP A 138 1.86 -0.69 -7.70
C ASP A 138 2.61 0.40 -8.51
N LEU A 139 1.88 1.40 -9.02
CA LEU A 139 2.45 2.55 -9.72
C LEU A 139 3.44 3.34 -8.84
N ALA A 140 3.13 3.48 -7.54
CA ALA A 140 4.02 4.16 -6.61
C ALA A 140 5.40 3.49 -6.55
N TYR A 141 5.43 2.16 -6.58
CA TYR A 141 6.66 1.37 -6.54
C TYR A 141 7.37 1.28 -7.89
N ASP A 142 6.65 1.25 -9.00
CA ASP A 142 7.23 1.28 -10.35
C ASP A 142 8.07 2.54 -10.61
N HIS A 143 7.71 3.65 -9.97
CA HIS A 143 8.40 4.94 -10.12
C HIS A 143 9.39 5.27 -8.99
N MET A 144 9.48 4.44 -7.95
CA MET A 144 10.43 4.64 -6.86
C MET A 144 11.76 3.93 -7.13
N LEU A 145 12.84 4.54 -6.66
CA LEU A 145 14.18 3.90 -6.63
C LEU A 145 14.33 2.90 -5.47
N LEU A 146 13.22 2.48 -4.87
CA LEU A 146 13.22 1.47 -3.81
C LEU A 146 13.26 0.09 -4.47
N GLU A 147 14.27 -0.69 -4.13
CA GLU A 147 14.31 -2.11 -4.50
C GLU A 147 13.28 -2.87 -3.66
N ASP A 148 12.05 -2.97 -4.21
CA ASP A 148 10.90 -3.61 -3.58
C ASP A 148 10.23 -4.58 -4.57
N GLU A 149 10.14 -5.87 -4.22
CA GLU A 149 9.38 -6.83 -5.03
C GLU A 149 7.88 -6.75 -4.67
N PHE A 150 7.27 -5.58 -4.86
CA PHE A 150 5.91 -5.26 -4.37
C PHE A 150 4.88 -6.32 -4.77
N ARG A 151 4.81 -6.67 -6.06
CA ARG A 151 3.86 -7.67 -6.57
C ARG A 151 4.07 -9.05 -5.96
N LYS A 152 5.32 -9.44 -5.72
CA LYS A 152 5.64 -10.72 -5.08
C LYS A 152 5.27 -10.72 -3.61
N TRP A 153 5.57 -9.63 -2.89
CA TRP A 153 5.10 -9.44 -1.52
C TRP A 153 3.57 -9.49 -1.43
N LEU A 154 2.87 -8.85 -2.36
CA LEU A 154 1.41 -8.87 -2.43
C LEU A 154 0.89 -10.30 -2.55
N ILE A 155 1.41 -11.07 -3.50
CA ILE A 155 0.94 -12.43 -3.81
C ILE A 155 1.31 -13.43 -2.72
N GLU A 156 2.57 -13.41 -2.27
CA GLU A 156 3.12 -14.43 -1.36
C GLU A 156 2.84 -14.14 0.12
N VAL A 157 2.57 -12.88 0.49
CA VAL A 157 2.40 -12.47 1.89
C VAL A 157 1.07 -11.76 2.11
N ALA A 158 0.81 -10.65 1.42
CA ALA A 158 -0.32 -9.79 1.76
C ALA A 158 -1.67 -10.46 1.51
N VAL A 159 -1.84 -11.12 0.36
CA VAL A 159 -3.05 -11.87 0.04
C VAL A 159 -3.27 -12.97 1.08
N PRO A 160 -2.34 -13.92 1.33
CA PRO A 160 -2.54 -14.94 2.37
C PRO A 160 -2.89 -14.39 3.75
N VAL A 161 -2.13 -13.41 4.25
CA VAL A 161 -2.34 -12.84 5.60
C VAL A 161 -3.70 -12.13 5.70
N SER A 162 -4.18 -11.52 4.62
CA SER A 162 -5.49 -10.85 4.61
C SER A 162 -6.65 -11.82 4.88
N PHE A 163 -6.56 -13.06 4.40
CA PHE A 163 -7.54 -14.12 4.67
C PHE A 163 -7.46 -14.69 6.10
N GLU A 164 -6.43 -14.33 6.87
CA GLU A 164 -6.33 -14.67 8.29
C GLU A 164 -7.00 -13.62 9.19
N HIS A 165 -7.54 -12.53 8.62
CA HIS A 165 -8.23 -11.43 9.30
C HIS A 165 -7.45 -10.84 10.49
N ARG A 166 -6.14 -10.76 10.34
CA ARG A 166 -5.25 -10.24 11.37
C ARG A 166 -4.26 -9.25 10.80
N GLU A 167 -3.73 -8.42 11.68
CA GLU A 167 -2.60 -7.56 11.35
C GLU A 167 -1.34 -8.38 11.01
N MET A 168 -0.53 -7.83 10.08
CA MET A 168 0.77 -8.39 9.72
C MET A 168 1.79 -8.24 10.85
N SER A 169 2.62 -9.26 11.03
CA SER A 169 3.82 -9.20 11.86
C SER A 169 4.84 -8.22 11.31
N TYR A 170 5.88 -7.93 12.09
CA TYR A 170 6.97 -7.05 11.64
C TYR A 170 7.72 -7.66 10.44
N GLU A 171 7.95 -8.97 10.45
CA GLU A 171 8.62 -9.72 9.39
C GLU A 171 7.80 -9.71 8.10
N GLU A 172 6.49 -9.91 8.19
CA GLU A 172 5.57 -9.90 7.02
C GLU A 172 5.50 -8.51 6.37
N ARG A 173 5.55 -7.44 7.17
CA ARG A 173 5.61 -6.06 6.66
C ARG A 173 6.93 -5.78 5.91
N GLY A 174 8.02 -6.38 6.37
CA GLY A 174 9.37 -6.19 5.83
C GLY A 174 9.76 -7.15 4.72
N ALA A 175 8.99 -8.21 4.49
CA ALA A 175 9.29 -9.22 3.48
C ALA A 175 9.45 -8.60 2.09
N PHE A 176 10.47 -9.07 1.36
CA PHE A 176 10.83 -8.61 0.02
C PHE A 176 11.22 -7.13 -0.13
N ARG A 177 11.45 -6.42 0.99
CA ARG A 177 12.23 -5.18 0.96
C ARG A 177 13.70 -5.54 0.84
N VAL A 178 14.39 -5.04 -0.19
CA VAL A 178 15.85 -5.06 -0.16
C VAL A 178 16.29 -3.93 0.77
N SER A 179 16.72 -4.30 1.97
CA SER A 179 17.28 -3.33 2.91
C SER A 179 18.47 -2.64 2.25
N GLN A 180 18.38 -1.32 1.99
CA GLN A 180 19.56 -0.48 1.76
C GLN A 180 20.36 -0.34 3.07
N CYS A 181 20.89 -1.45 3.59
CA CYS A 181 21.98 -1.40 4.54
C CYS A 181 23.28 -1.28 3.73
N GLY A 182 23.48 -0.11 3.11
CA GLY A 182 24.57 0.15 2.16
C GLY A 182 25.08 1.59 2.11
N VAL A 183 24.50 2.53 2.89
CA VAL A 183 25.01 3.91 2.95
C VAL A 183 25.54 4.20 4.35
N LYS A 184 26.80 3.80 4.54
CA LYS A 184 27.82 4.28 5.48
C LYS A 184 27.40 4.58 6.93
N ALA A 185 27.70 3.63 7.81
CA ALA A 185 28.24 3.94 9.13
C ALA A 185 29.59 4.67 8.97
N THR A 186 29.56 5.98 8.71
CA THR A 186 30.76 6.82 8.75
C THR A 186 30.92 7.33 10.19
N MET A 187 31.86 6.70 10.90
CA MET A 187 32.63 7.25 12.03
C MET A 187 31.84 7.94 13.17
N MET A 188 31.40 7.14 14.15
CA MET A 188 31.49 7.62 15.53
C MET A 188 32.96 7.46 15.97
N GLU A 189 33.72 8.54 15.90
CA GLU A 189 34.97 8.62 16.66
C GLU A 189 34.64 8.52 18.16
N PRO A 190 35.33 7.67 18.93
CA PRO A 190 35.14 7.63 20.37
C PRO A 190 35.66 8.93 20.99
N ILE A 191 34.76 9.69 21.63
CA ILE A 191 35.14 10.77 22.54
C ILE A 191 35.87 10.13 23.73
N ILE A 192 37.20 10.22 23.73
CA ILE A 192 38.02 9.94 24.91
C ILE A 192 37.75 11.06 25.90
N VAL A 193 36.94 10.79 26.91
CA VAL A 193 36.84 11.68 28.08
C VAL A 193 38.03 11.38 28.97
N ASN A 194 39.06 12.21 28.89
CA ASN A 194 40.11 12.28 29.91
C ASN A 194 39.50 12.83 31.20
N LEU A 195 39.23 11.96 32.17
CA LEU A 195 38.98 12.36 33.55
C LEU A 195 40.33 12.39 34.27
N SER A 196 40.90 13.59 34.38
CA SER A 196 41.95 13.90 35.35
C SER A 196 41.34 14.78 36.43
N PHE A 197 41.12 14.22 37.63
CA PHE A 197 41.16 14.92 38.92
C PHE A 197 41.49 13.92 40.01
#